data_AF-A0A528WAL5-F1
#
_entry.id   AF-A0A528WAL5-F1
#
_cell.length_a   1.000
_cell.length_b   1.000
_cell.length_c   1.000
_cell.angle_alpha   90.00
_cell.angle_beta   90.00
_cell.angle_gamma   90.00
#
_symmetry.space_group_name_H-M   'P 1'
#
loop_
_entity.id
_entity.type
_entity.pdbx_description
1 polymer ?
#
loop_
_entity_poly.entity_id
_entity_poly.type
_entity_poly.pdbx_seq_one_letter_code
_entity_poly.pdbx_strand_id
1 'polypeptide(L)'
;VALGALVGQSVWAMRGLDPVFQILRTVPPLAWLPLSLAAFRDSNPSALFVIFITSIWPVIINTAVGVRNIPEDYRNVARILRLNQLEFFVKIMVPAAAPYIFTGLRIGIGLSWLAIVAAEMLTGGVGIGFFIWDAWNSSRLPDITVALVY
;
A
#
# COMPACT_ATOMS: atom_id res chain seq x y z
N VAL A 1 5.32 -4.33 5.80
CA VAL A 1 5.09 -5.68 6.38
C VAL A 1 5.43 -5.74 7.87
N ALA A 2 6.67 -5.45 8.29
CA ALA A 2 7.06 -5.48 9.72
C ALA A 2 6.14 -4.64 10.63
N LEU A 3 5.82 -3.41 10.23
CA LEU A 3 4.85 -2.56 10.94
C LEU A 3 3.45 -3.19 11.04
N GLY A 4 2.96 -3.80 9.96
CA GLY A 4 1.69 -4.52 9.96
C GLY A 4 1.69 -5.74 10.87
N ALA A 5 2.82 -6.45 10.96
CA ALA A 5 2.96 -7.58 11.88
C ALA A 5 2.97 -7.11 13.36
N LEU A 6 3.64 -6.01 13.67
CA LEU A 6 3.65 -5.40 15.01
C LEU A 6 2.25 -4.89 15.41
N VAL A 7 1.55 -4.20 14.50
CA VAL A 7 0.17 -3.75 14.72
C VAL A 7 -0.80 -4.92 14.87
N GLY A 8 -0.59 -6.01 14.12
CA GLY A 8 -1.39 -7.23 14.22
C GLY A 8 -1.29 -7.90 15.59
N GLN A 9 -0.11 -7.88 16.23
CA GLN A 9 0.10 -8.45 17.56
C GLN A 9 -0.62 -7.67 18.68
N SER A 10 -0.82 -6.36 18.53
CA SER A 10 -1.48 -5.52 19.55
C SER A 10 -2.94 -5.22 19.20
N VAL A 11 -3.86 -5.74 20.01
CA VAL A 11 -5.32 -5.47 19.89
C VAL A 11 -5.60 -3.97 20.03
N TRP A 12 -4.88 -3.31 20.93
CA TRP A 12 -4.99 -1.87 21.20
C TRP A 12 -4.44 -1.00 20.07
N ALA A 13 -3.31 -1.38 19.47
CA ALA A 13 -2.73 -0.63 18.36
C ALA A 13 -3.69 -0.57 17.16
N MET A 14 -4.31 -1.69 16.78
CA MET A 14 -5.25 -1.67 15.66
C MET A 14 -6.58 -1.00 16.00
N ARG A 15 -7.08 -1.11 17.24
CA ARG A 15 -8.28 -0.37 17.66
C ARG A 15 -8.04 1.15 17.69
N GLY A 16 -6.85 1.58 18.09
CA GLY A 16 -6.45 2.99 18.06
C GLY A 16 -6.14 3.51 16.66
N LEU A 17 -5.60 2.66 15.78
CA LEU A 17 -5.28 3.01 14.40
C LEU A 17 -6.48 2.82 13.45
N ASP A 18 -7.52 2.08 13.83
CA ASP A 18 -8.74 1.89 13.03
C ASP A 18 -9.37 3.22 12.56
N PRO A 19 -9.60 4.21 13.44
CA PRO A 19 -10.13 5.50 13.00
C PRO A 19 -9.17 6.23 12.05
N VAL A 20 -7.87 6.15 12.28
CA VAL A 20 -6.84 6.74 11.41
C VAL A 20 -6.86 6.08 10.03
N PHE A 21 -6.97 4.75 9.98
CA PHE A 21 -7.08 3.99 8.74
C PHE A 21 -8.36 4.31 7.98
N GLN A 22 -9.49 4.49 8.68
CA GLN A 22 -10.76 4.86 8.05
C GLN A 22 -10.68 6.26 7.43
N ILE A 23 -10.10 7.23 8.14
CA ILE A 23 -9.92 8.60 7.62
C ILE A 23 -8.94 8.61 6.45
N LEU A 24 -7.79 7.96 6.56
CA LEU A 24 -6.81 7.98 5.48
C LEU A 24 -7.27 7.19 4.25
N ARG A 25 -8.13 6.19 4.43
CA ARG A 25 -8.75 5.46 3.31
C ARG A 25 -9.85 6.27 2.62
N THR A 26 -10.54 7.16 3.32
CA THR A 26 -11.58 8.02 2.71
C THR A 26 -10.99 9.21 1.97
N VAL A 27 -9.79 9.66 2.34
CA VAL A 27 -9.09 10.73 1.61
C VAL A 27 -8.63 10.21 0.25
N PRO A 28 -9.03 10.86 -0.86
CA PRO A 28 -8.54 10.50 -2.18
C PRO A 28 -7.01 10.57 -2.23
N PRO A 29 -6.33 9.53 -2.75
CA PRO A 29 -4.88 9.53 -3.02
C PRO A 29 -4.36 10.85 -3.61
N LEU A 30 -5.09 11.40 -4.58
CA LEU A 30 -4.73 12.58 -5.33
C LEU A 30 -4.75 13.87 -4.51
N ALA A 31 -5.52 13.91 -3.42
CA ALA A 31 -5.56 15.08 -2.53
C ALA A 31 -4.21 15.30 -1.82
N TRP A 32 -3.37 14.27 -1.72
CA TRP A 32 -2.02 14.37 -1.15
C TRP A 32 -1.03 15.01 -2.11
N LEU A 33 -1.31 15.03 -3.41
CA LEU A 33 -0.35 15.47 -4.41
C LEU A 33 0.00 16.96 -4.27
N PRO A 34 -0.95 17.92 -4.18
CA PRO A 34 -0.62 19.34 -3.99
C PRO A 34 0.12 19.61 -2.67
N LEU A 35 -0.24 18.90 -1.60
CA LEU A 35 0.44 19.00 -0.31
C LEU A 35 1.89 18.53 -0.40
N SER A 36 2.11 17.40 -1.07
CA SER A 36 3.46 16.89 -1.30
C SER A 36 4.27 17.81 -2.22
N LEU A 37 3.64 18.45 -3.21
CA LEU A 37 4.29 19.38 -4.12
C LEU A 37 4.67 20.67 -3.41
N ALA A 38 3.83 21.17 -2.49
CA ALA A 38 4.17 22.29 -1.64
C ALA A 38 5.33 21.98 -0.67
N ALA A 39 5.40 20.74 -0.16
CA ALA A 39 6.44 20.30 0.76
C ALA A 39 7.80 20.06 0.07
N PHE A 40 7.81 19.29 -1.02
CA PHE A 40 9.03 18.86 -1.70
C PHE A 40 9.47 19.80 -2.83
N ARG A 41 8.56 20.64 -3.34
CA ARG A 41 8.79 21.58 -4.46
C ARG A 41 9.32 20.93 -5.75
N ASP A 42 9.13 19.61 -5.89
CA ASP A 42 9.60 18.82 -7.02
C ASP A 42 8.62 17.68 -7.29
N SER A 43 8.31 17.41 -8.56
CA SER A 43 7.27 16.47 -8.98
C SER A 43 7.61 15.02 -8.68
N ASN A 44 8.89 14.64 -8.79
CA ASN A 44 9.35 13.27 -8.60
C ASN A 44 9.21 12.78 -7.15
N PRO A 45 9.77 13.48 -6.13
CA PRO A 45 9.57 13.08 -4.73
C PRO A 45 8.10 13.20 -4.28
N SER A 46 7.33 14.13 -4.85
CA SER A 46 5.89 14.25 -4.61
C SER A 46 5.11 13.03 -5.09
N ALA A 47 5.35 12.57 -6.32
CA ALA A 47 4.73 11.37 -6.86
C ALA A 47 5.07 10.14 -6.01
N LEU A 48 6.35 9.95 -5.66
CA LEU A 48 6.79 8.86 -4.79
C LEU A 48 6.10 8.87 -3.42
N PHE A 49 5.92 10.04 -2.81
CA PHE A 49 5.21 10.18 -1.55
C PHE A 49 3.73 9.74 -1.67
N VAL A 50 3.04 10.16 -2.74
CA VAL A 50 1.65 9.78 -2.99
C VAL A 50 1.52 8.27 -3.22
N ILE A 51 2.45 7.67 -3.96
CA ILE A 51 2.50 6.21 -4.19
C ILE A 51 2.73 5.46 -2.87
N PHE A 52 3.63 5.97 -2.04
CA PHE A 52 3.94 5.38 -0.75
C PHE A 52 2.75 5.44 0.21
N ILE A 53 2.15 6.62 0.39
CA ILE A 53 1.06 6.80 1.35
C ILE A 53 -0.19 6.01 0.93
N THR A 54 -0.39 5.75 -0.35
CA THR A 54 -1.57 5.00 -0.85
C THR A 54 -1.41 3.49 -0.71
N SER A 55 -0.20 2.98 -0.91
CA SER A 55 0.11 1.54 -0.89
C SER A 55 0.43 0.99 0.49
N ILE A 56 0.89 1.83 1.42
CA ILE A 56 1.29 1.37 2.76
C ILE A 56 0.11 0.84 3.59
N TRP A 57 -1.05 1.50 3.53
CA TRP A 57 -2.22 1.12 4.34
C TRP A 57 -2.77 -0.27 4.04
N PRO A 58 -3.09 -0.64 2.78
CA PRO A 58 -3.59 -1.99 2.48
C PRO A 58 -2.58 -3.06 2.87
N VAL A 59 -1.27 -2.81 2.72
CA VAL A 59 -0.22 -3.75 3.14
C VAL A 59 -0.23 -3.93 4.66
N ILE A 60 -0.29 -2.84 5.43
CA ILE A 60 -0.33 -2.89 6.90
C ILE A 60 -1.59 -3.62 7.38
N ILE A 61 -2.76 -3.23 6.87
CA ILE A 61 -4.06 -3.74 7.31
C ILE A 61 -4.17 -5.23 7.00
N ASN A 62 -3.87 -5.65 5.77
CA ASN A 62 -3.95 -7.07 5.41
C ASN A 62 -2.93 -7.91 6.19
N THR A 63 -1.71 -7.40 6.39
CA THR A 63 -0.73 -8.10 7.24
C THR A 63 -1.23 -8.25 8.67
N ALA A 64 -1.81 -7.19 9.26
CA ALA A 64 -2.33 -7.21 10.61
C ALA A 64 -3.51 -8.17 10.78
N VAL A 65 -4.43 -8.20 9.81
CA VAL A 65 -5.53 -9.17 9.75
C VAL A 65 -4.99 -10.60 9.64
N GLY A 66 -4.00 -10.83 8.78
CA GLY A 66 -3.37 -12.14 8.62
C GLY A 66 -2.73 -12.66 9.90
N VAL A 67 -2.04 -11.79 10.65
CA VAL A 67 -1.45 -12.14 11.95
C VAL A 67 -2.50 -12.46 13.01
N ARG A 68 -3.66 -11.80 12.98
CA ARG A 68 -4.76 -12.04 13.93
C ARG A 68 -5.56 -13.30 13.65
N ASN A 69 -5.70 -13.66 12.38
CA ASN A 69 -6.41 -14.87 11.96
C ASN A 69 -5.60 -16.15 12.19
N ILE A 70 -4.38 -16.07 12.72
CA ILE A 70 -3.59 -17.24 13.11
C ILE A 70 -4.31 -17.94 14.28
N PRO A 71 -4.69 -19.23 14.13
CA PRO A 71 -5.36 -19.99 15.19
C PRO A 71 -4.54 -20.01 16.49
N GLU A 72 -5.22 -20.02 17.64
CA GLU A 72 -4.54 -20.06 18.94
C GLU A 72 -3.69 -21.32 19.14
N ASP A 73 -4.00 -22.41 18.44
CA ASP A 73 -3.23 -23.65 18.44
C ASP A 73 -1.76 -23.43 18.06
N TYR A 74 -1.48 -22.53 17.11
CA TYR A 74 -0.11 -22.18 16.74
C TYR A 74 0.65 -21.51 17.89
N ARG A 75 -0.04 -20.72 18.72
CA ARG A 75 0.55 -20.11 19.93
C ARG A 75 0.80 -21.16 21.01
N ASN A 76 -0.11 -22.14 21.13
CA ASN A 76 0.04 -23.25 22.07
C ASN A 76 1.21 -24.16 21.68
N VAL A 77 1.36 -24.50 20.40
CA VAL A 77 2.49 -25.27 19.86
C VAL A 77 3.81 -24.51 20.09
N ALA A 78 3.83 -23.20 19.88
CA ALA A 78 5.02 -22.39 20.15
C ALA A 78 5.42 -22.39 21.63
N ARG A 79 4.43 -22.39 22.55
CA ARG A 79 4.66 -22.48 23.99
C ARG A 79 5.19 -23.85 24.40
N ILE A 80 4.69 -24.93 23.80
CA ILE A 80 5.17 -26.30 24.03
C ILE A 80 6.62 -26.46 23.54
N LEU A 81 6.91 -25.95 22.34
CA LEU A 81 8.25 -25.97 21.75
C LEU A 81 9.22 -24.96 22.37
N ARG A 82 8.77 -24.15 23.34
CA ARG A 82 9.54 -23.07 23.99
C ARG A 82 10.27 -22.14 23.00
N LEU A 83 9.62 -21.82 21.89
CA LEU A 83 10.19 -20.94 20.87
C LEU A 83 10.37 -19.51 21.40
N ASN A 84 11.48 -18.87 21.04
CA ASN A 84 11.68 -17.45 21.33
C ASN A 84 10.73 -16.58 20.48
N GLN A 85 10.46 -15.34 20.88
CA GLN A 85 9.53 -14.44 20.16
C GLN A 85 9.95 -14.19 18.70
N LEU A 86 11.26 -14.11 18.45
CA LEU A 86 11.83 -13.96 17.10
C LEU A 86 11.63 -15.24 16.26
N GLU A 87 11.78 -16.41 16.87
CA GLU A 87 11.55 -17.68 16.19
C GLU A 87 10.06 -17.89 15.90
N PHE A 88 9.19 -17.53 16.84
CA PHE A 88 7.75 -17.52 16.61
C PHE A 88 7.36 -16.59 15.46
N PHE A 89 7.96 -15.39 15.40
CA PHE A 89 7.75 -14.43 14.33
C PHE A 89 8.11 -15.04 12.96
N VAL A 90 9.34 -15.54 12.81
CA VAL A 90 9.85 -15.98 11.49
C VAL A 90 9.33 -17.36 11.08
N LYS A 91 9.24 -18.32 12.02
CA LYS A 91 8.92 -19.72 11.70
C LYS A 91 7.43 -20.03 11.68
N ILE A 92 6.61 -19.26 12.40
CA ILE A 92 5.17 -19.52 12.52
C ILE A 92 4.37 -18.35 11.96
N MET A 93 4.60 -17.14 12.47
CA MET A 93 3.75 -16.00 12.18
C MET A 93 3.86 -15.52 10.72
N VAL A 94 5.09 -15.36 10.21
CA VAL A 94 5.34 -14.98 8.81
C VAL A 94 4.75 -15.98 7.80
N PRO A 95 5.03 -17.30 7.88
CA PRO A 95 4.46 -18.25 6.93
C PRO A 95 2.94 -18.40 7.06
N ALA A 96 2.37 -18.37 8.28
CA ALA A 96 0.93 -18.43 8.47
C ALA A 96 0.21 -17.17 7.95
N ALA A 97 0.81 -15.98 8.10
CA ALA A 97 0.26 -14.73 7.59
C ALA A 97 0.63 -14.46 6.12
N ALA A 98 1.48 -15.28 5.49
CA ALA A 98 1.99 -15.04 4.13
C ALA A 98 0.88 -14.81 3.08
N PRO A 99 -0.21 -15.60 3.02
CA PRO A 99 -1.27 -15.37 2.03
C PRO A 99 -1.90 -13.98 2.15
N TYR A 100 -2.07 -13.49 3.38
CA TYR A 100 -2.59 -12.15 3.67
C TYR A 100 -1.57 -11.06 3.36
N ILE A 101 -0.28 -11.29 3.63
CA ILE A 101 0.78 -10.36 3.24
C ILE A 101 0.80 -10.20 1.72
N PHE A 102 0.76 -11.30 0.96
CA PHE A 102 0.70 -11.26 -0.51
C PHE A 102 -0.56 -10.58 -1.03
N THR A 103 -1.71 -10.78 -0.36
CA THR A 103 -2.95 -10.07 -0.69
C THR A 103 -2.78 -8.56 -0.50
N GLY A 104 -2.22 -8.14 0.64
CA GLY A 104 -1.94 -6.73 0.93
C GLY A 104 -0.96 -6.11 -0.06
N LEU A 105 0.12 -6.82 -0.39
CA LEU A 105 1.11 -6.40 -1.39
C LEU A 105 0.48 -6.27 -2.78
N ARG A 106 -0.33 -7.25 -3.20
CA ARG A 106 -1.02 -7.22 -4.50
C ARG A 106 -1.95 -6.01 -4.62
N ILE A 107 -2.72 -5.73 -3.57
CA ILE A 107 -3.59 -4.54 -3.52
C ILE A 107 -2.74 -3.27 -3.53
N GLY A 108 -1.67 -3.23 -2.74
CA GLY A 108 -0.74 -2.11 -2.67
C GLY A 108 -0.13 -1.78 -4.03
N ILE A 109 0.35 -2.79 -4.77
CA ILE A 109 0.91 -2.62 -6.12
C ILE A 109 -0.13 -2.07 -7.09
N GLY A 110 -1.36 -2.58 -7.07
CA GLY A 110 -2.43 -2.08 -7.93
C GLY A 110 -2.78 -0.61 -7.65
N LEU A 111 -2.84 -0.22 -6.38
CA LEU A 111 -3.09 1.17 -6.00
C LEU A 111 -1.90 2.08 -6.29
N SER A 112 -0.67 1.59 -6.09
CA SER A 112 0.55 2.28 -6.47
C SER A 112 0.53 2.62 -7.95
N TRP A 113 0.24 1.64 -8.81
CA TRP A 113 0.17 1.84 -10.26
C TRP A 113 -0.79 2.97 -10.65
N LEU A 114 -2.02 2.93 -10.14
CA LEU A 114 -3.02 3.97 -10.39
C LEU A 114 -2.56 5.34 -9.90
N ALA A 115 -1.88 5.39 -8.75
CA ALA A 115 -1.33 6.62 -8.21
C ALA A 115 -0.16 7.17 -9.05
N ILE A 116 0.71 6.32 -9.61
CA ILE A 116 1.80 6.74 -10.52
C ILE A 116 1.19 7.44 -11.73
N VAL A 117 0.28 6.76 -12.43
CA VAL A 117 -0.33 7.27 -13.66
C VAL A 117 -1.02 8.60 -13.41
N ALA A 118 -1.82 8.69 -12.33
CA ALA A 118 -2.53 9.93 -12.01
C ALA A 118 -1.58 11.07 -11.57
N ALA A 119 -0.47 10.76 -10.90
CA ALA A 119 0.55 11.75 -10.56
C ALA A 119 1.28 12.27 -11.81
N GLU A 120 1.64 11.39 -12.74
CA GLU A 120 2.25 11.76 -14.03
C GLU A 120 1.32 12.63 -14.88
N MET A 121 0.01 12.33 -14.89
CA MET A 121 -1.00 13.15 -15.58
C MET A 121 -1.04 14.59 -15.06
N LEU A 122 -0.91 14.79 -13.74
CA LEU A 122 -1.06 16.09 -13.09
C LEU A 122 0.23 16.92 -13.06
N THR A 123 1.38 16.27 -12.91
CA THR A 123 2.67 16.95 -12.77
C THR A 123 3.33 17.29 -14.10
N GLY A 124 3.00 16.54 -15.16
CA GLY A 124 3.57 16.73 -16.48
C GLY A 124 5.02 16.27 -16.60
N GLY A 125 5.49 16.03 -17.83
CA GLY A 125 6.87 15.63 -18.11
C GLY A 125 6.99 14.31 -18.84
N VAL A 126 7.44 13.25 -18.16
CA VAL A 126 7.74 11.94 -18.77
C VAL A 126 6.90 10.87 -18.07
N GLY A 127 6.24 10.00 -18.84
CA GLY A 127 5.44 8.91 -18.28
C GLY A 127 4.25 8.51 -19.16
N ILE A 128 3.68 7.34 -18.86
CA ILE A 128 2.47 6.84 -19.55
C ILE A 128 1.28 7.74 -19.23
N GLY A 129 1.17 8.21 -17.98
CA GLY A 129 0.11 9.12 -17.59
C GLY A 129 0.17 10.45 -18.34
N PHE A 130 1.38 11.01 -18.48
CA PHE A 130 1.57 12.23 -19.28
C PHE A 130 1.25 12.01 -20.76
N PHE A 131 1.69 10.90 -21.36
CA PHE A 131 1.40 10.58 -22.76
C PHE A 131 -0.11 10.49 -23.04
N ILE A 132 -0.86 9.83 -22.16
CA ILE A 132 -2.33 9.74 -22.27
C ILE A 132 -2.95 11.14 -22.19
N TRP A 133 -2.47 11.98 -21.27
CA TRP A 133 -2.96 13.34 -21.10
C TRP A 133 -2.64 14.25 -22.30
N ASP A 134 -1.45 14.13 -22.89
CA ASP A 134 -1.05 14.87 -24.09
C ASP A 134 -1.84 14.45 -25.33
N ALA A 135 -2.04 13.13 -25.52
CA ALA A 135 -2.87 12.59 -26.59
C ALA A 135 -4.33 13.07 -26.49
N TRP A 136 -4.86 13.16 -25.26
CA TRP A 136 -6.18 13.73 -24.99
C TRP A 136 -6.26 15.21 -25.38
N ASN A 137 -5.31 16.04 -24.92
CA ASN A 137 -5.28 17.47 -25.25
C ASN A 137 -5.09 17.72 -26.76
N SER A 138 -4.37 16.83 -27.44
CA SER A 138 -4.15 16.88 -28.89
C SER A 138 -5.32 16.32 -29.73
N SER A 139 -6.42 15.88 -29.11
CA SER A 139 -7.54 15.19 -29.78
C SER A 139 -7.14 13.92 -30.57
N ARG A 140 -5.98 13.32 -30.26
CA ARG A 140 -5.48 12.10 -30.91
C ARG A 140 -5.98 10.87 -30.14
N LEU A 141 -7.28 10.62 -30.24
CA LEU A 141 -7.93 9.46 -29.63
C LEU A 141 -7.33 8.10 -30.03
N PRO A 142 -6.79 7.89 -31.25
CA PRO A 142 -6.11 6.64 -31.60
C PRO A 142 -4.82 6.38 -30.80
N ASP A 143 -4.12 7.42 -30.33
CA ASP A 143 -2.87 7.24 -29.58
C ASP A 143 -3.16 6.82 -28.13
N ILE A 144 -4.33 7.18 -27.60
CA ILE A 144 -4.80 6.75 -26.26
C ILE A 144 -5.07 5.24 -26.24
N THR A 145 -5.59 4.66 -27.33
CA THR A 145 -5.85 3.21 -27.37
C THR A 145 -4.56 2.41 -27.41
N VAL A 146 -3.51 2.92 -28.05
CA VAL A 146 -2.17 2.32 -28.03
C VAL A 146 -1.60 2.33 -26.61
N ALA A 147 -1.75 3.45 -25.88
CA ALA A 147 -1.29 3.57 -24.49
C ALA A 147 -2.02 2.65 -23.50
N LEU A 148 -3.24 2.22 -23.81
CA LEU A 148 -4.01 1.29 -22.97
C LEU A 148 -3.65 -0.17 -23.21
N VAL A 149 -3.10 -0.50 -24.38
CA VAL A 149 -2.72 -1.88 -24.78
C VAL A 149 -1.28 -2.20 -24.40
N TYR A 150 -0.43 -1.17 -24.29
CA TYR A 150 0.98 -1.29 -23.91
C TYR A 150 1.17 -1.23 -22.39
#